data_AF-A0A2S7TYR4-F1
#
_entry.id   AF-A0A2S7TYR4-F1
#
_cell.length_a   1.000
_cell.length_b   1.000
_cell.length_c   1.000
_cell.angle_alpha   90.00
_cell.angle_beta   90.00
_cell.angle_gamma   90.00
#
_symmetry.space_group_name_H-M   'P 1'
#
loop_
_entity.id
_entity.type
_entity.pdbx_description
1 polymer ?
#
loop_
_entity_poly.entity_id
_entity_poly.type
_entity_poly.pdbx_seq_one_letter_code
_entity_poly.pdbx_strand_id
1 'polypeptide(L)'
;MKNALDLPILLKEMAPEMGYVFSKGDLAHLFGNRDNTTLDARMRKMISSGYLKRAMRGYFYTEGAALEDMALKIYPEGYLSLGTALCYHQMIGTSPRWLCHMMTTRPKGKVIKTDIGTISMSSHQAEQHFGIINVNGRRYANKEKALIDACYFYLRGKNFHLTSTATSIFRHWIRNAWKSIYHAIKTRNSSASLEG
;
A
#
# COMPACT_ATOMS: atom_id res chain seq x y z
N MET A 1 14.80 34.25 5.65
CA MET A 1 13.70 33.47 5.02
C MET A 1 14.26 32.85 3.76
N LYS A 2 14.14 31.54 3.54
CA LYS A 2 14.62 30.90 2.29
C LYS A 2 13.93 31.53 1.08
N ASN A 3 14.68 31.87 0.02
CA ASN A 3 14.12 32.49 -1.17
C ASN A 3 13.21 31.50 -1.91
N ALA A 4 12.25 32.00 -2.70
CA ALA A 4 11.34 31.15 -3.45
C ALA A 4 12.04 30.25 -4.48
N LEU A 5 13.26 30.60 -4.90
CA LEU A 5 14.13 29.81 -5.79
C LEU A 5 14.87 28.67 -5.07
N ASP A 6 14.95 28.71 -3.73
CA ASP A 6 15.68 27.71 -2.93
C ASP A 6 14.80 26.50 -2.57
N LEU A 7 13.48 26.67 -2.59
CA LEU A 7 12.54 25.61 -2.18
C LEU A 7 12.58 24.36 -3.08
N PRO A 8 12.65 24.47 -4.43
CA PRO A 8 12.81 23.30 -5.29
C PRO A 8 14.11 22.53 -5.01
N ILE A 9 15.22 23.24 -4.78
CA ILE A 9 16.52 22.65 -4.48
C ILE A 9 16.45 21.88 -3.16
N LEU A 10 15.93 22.53 -2.11
CA LEU A 10 15.73 21.92 -0.80
C LEU A 10 14.84 20.67 -0.87
N LEU A 11 13.74 20.71 -1.64
CA LEU A 11 12.90 19.53 -1.82
C LEU A 11 13.66 18.40 -2.49
N LYS A 12 14.43 18.71 -3.54
CA LYS A 12 15.21 17.70 -4.27
C LYS A 12 16.28 17.05 -3.39
N GLU A 13 16.93 17.84 -2.53
CA GLU A 13 17.93 17.34 -1.57
C GLU A 13 17.30 16.46 -0.49
N MET A 14 16.12 16.82 0.01
CA MET A 14 15.47 16.10 1.12
C MET A 14 14.57 14.95 0.69
N ALA A 15 14.16 14.92 -0.58
CA ALA A 15 13.23 13.90 -1.07
C ALA A 15 13.73 12.46 -0.88
N PRO A 16 15.00 12.09 -1.16
CA PRO A 16 15.47 10.73 -0.96
C PRO A 16 15.32 10.23 0.49
N GLU A 17 15.64 11.07 1.47
CA GLU A 17 15.55 10.72 2.89
C GLU A 17 14.10 10.58 3.37
N MET A 18 13.18 11.31 2.75
CA MET A 18 11.76 11.30 3.10
C MET A 18 10.94 10.32 2.24
N GLY A 19 11.58 9.52 1.38
CA GLY A 19 10.90 8.60 0.47
C GLY A 19 10.08 9.31 -0.61
N TYR A 20 10.45 10.54 -0.96
CA TYR A 20 9.83 11.42 -1.97
C TYR A 20 8.35 11.74 -1.71
N VAL A 21 7.84 11.46 -0.50
CA VAL A 21 6.45 11.69 -0.10
C VAL A 21 6.41 12.51 1.19
N PHE A 22 5.61 13.56 1.16
CA PHE A 22 5.58 14.59 2.19
C PHE A 22 4.17 14.78 2.72
N SER A 23 4.04 14.88 4.04
CA SER A 23 2.85 15.42 4.68
C SER A 23 2.84 16.95 4.57
N LYS A 24 1.67 17.59 4.75
CA LYS A 24 1.61 19.06 4.88
C LYS A 24 2.49 19.55 6.05
N GLY A 25 2.60 18.77 7.12
CA GLY A 25 3.47 19.07 8.26
C GLY A 25 4.95 19.04 7.89
N ASP A 26 5.36 18.05 7.10
CA ASP A 26 6.74 17.93 6.59
C ASP A 26 7.11 19.16 5.77
N LEU A 27 6.21 19.58 4.86
CA LEU A 27 6.42 20.77 4.03
C LEU A 27 6.43 22.06 4.86
N ALA A 28 5.58 22.17 5.88
CA ALA A 28 5.58 23.31 6.80
C ALA A 28 6.95 23.45 7.49
N HIS A 29 7.50 22.34 7.96
CA HIS A 29 8.80 22.27 8.61
C HIS A 29 9.94 22.61 7.64
N LEU A 30 9.97 21.96 6.47
CA LEU A 30 11.00 22.17 5.44
C LEU A 30 11.06 23.62 4.96
N PHE A 31 9.91 24.24 4.73
CA PHE A 31 9.83 25.60 4.21
C PHE A 31 9.99 26.68 5.30
N GLY A 32 10.04 26.27 6.57
CA GLY A 32 10.13 27.17 7.73
C GLY A 32 8.89 28.05 7.89
N ASN A 33 7.71 27.54 7.51
CA ASN A 33 6.46 28.29 7.53
C ASN A 33 5.70 28.04 8.84
N ARG A 34 5.53 29.10 9.64
CA ARG A 34 4.66 29.08 10.83
C ARG A 34 3.19 29.41 10.51
N ASP A 35 2.94 30.08 9.40
CA ASP A 35 1.61 30.46 8.93
C ASP A 35 1.12 29.56 7.79
N ASN A 36 -0.13 29.09 7.91
CA ASN A 36 -0.80 28.23 6.93
C ASN A 36 -1.07 28.93 5.60
N THR A 37 -1.38 30.22 5.62
CA THR A 37 -1.72 30.98 4.39
C THR A 37 -0.51 31.06 3.47
N THR A 38 0.64 31.40 4.04
CA THR A 38 1.92 31.48 3.34
C THR A 38 2.37 30.10 2.84
N LEU A 39 2.18 29.05 3.66
CA LEU A 39 2.47 27.67 3.25
C LEU A 39 1.62 27.26 2.05
N ASP A 40 0.31 27.49 2.10
CA ASP A 40 -0.61 27.11 1.03
C ASP A 40 -0.34 27.89 -0.27
N ALA A 41 0.10 29.16 -0.19
CA ALA A 41 0.55 29.91 -1.35
C ALA A 41 1.82 29.31 -1.98
N ARG A 42 2.82 28.96 -1.16
CA ARG A 42 4.06 28.32 -1.63
C ARG A 42 3.80 26.94 -2.24
N MET A 43 3.00 26.10 -1.57
CA MET A 43 2.61 24.80 -2.11
C MET A 43 1.87 24.94 -3.44
N ARG A 44 0.94 25.90 -3.56
CA ARG A 44 0.24 26.17 -4.84
C ARG A 44 1.23 26.52 -5.96
N LYS A 45 2.21 27.39 -5.69
CA LYS A 45 3.26 27.73 -6.64
C LYS A 45 4.05 26.48 -7.07
N MET A 46 4.51 25.67 -6.11
CA MET A 46 5.26 24.43 -6.37
C MET A 46 4.46 23.38 -7.14
N ILE A 47 3.15 23.32 -6.91
CA ILE A 47 2.25 22.45 -7.67
C ILE A 47 2.08 22.97 -9.09
N SER A 48 1.84 24.27 -9.27
CA SER A 48 1.69 24.86 -10.60
C SER A 48 2.95 24.77 -11.46
N SER A 49 4.14 24.75 -10.85
CA SER A 49 5.42 24.57 -11.55
C SER A 49 5.84 23.10 -11.70
N GLY A 50 5.06 22.14 -11.21
CA GLY A 50 5.30 20.71 -11.40
C GLY A 50 6.33 20.08 -10.44
N TYR A 51 6.98 20.85 -9.57
CA TYR A 51 7.92 20.30 -8.59
C TYR A 51 7.25 19.47 -7.49
N LEU A 52 5.97 19.73 -7.21
CA LEU A 52 5.20 19.04 -6.19
C LEU A 52 3.88 18.56 -6.78
N LYS A 53 3.50 17.32 -6.50
CA LYS A 53 2.21 16.76 -6.92
C LYS A 53 1.39 16.38 -5.70
N ARG A 54 0.07 16.47 -5.83
CA ARG A 54 -0.85 16.10 -4.74
C ARG A 54 -1.23 14.63 -4.86
N ALA A 55 -1.00 13.85 -3.80
CA ALA A 55 -1.50 12.47 -3.71
C ALA A 55 -2.95 12.46 -3.20
N MET A 56 -3.17 13.11 -2.05
CA MET A 56 -4.51 13.34 -1.50
C MET A 56 -4.49 14.57 -0.58
N ARG A 57 -5.59 14.87 0.10
CA ARG A 57 -5.62 15.95 1.08
C ARG A 57 -4.56 15.71 2.15
N GLY A 58 -3.65 16.68 2.32
CA GLY A 58 -2.59 16.65 3.32
C GLY A 58 -1.32 15.88 2.92
N TYR A 59 -1.29 15.24 1.74
CA TYR A 59 -0.15 14.45 1.28
C TYR A 59 0.25 14.80 -0.14
N PHE A 60 1.56 14.91 -0.35
CA PHE A 60 2.19 15.36 -1.57
C PHE A 60 3.38 14.47 -1.91
N TYR A 61 3.83 14.51 -3.16
CA TYR A 61 4.98 13.73 -3.61
C TYR A 61 5.73 14.48 -4.71
N THR A 62 6.99 14.09 -4.91
CA THR A 62 7.86 14.60 -5.98
C THR A 62 8.21 13.48 -6.97
N GLU A 63 8.95 13.83 -8.02
CA GLU A 63 9.58 12.83 -8.89
C GLU A 63 10.44 11.85 -8.06
N GLY A 64 10.40 10.56 -8.42
CA GLY A 64 11.08 9.49 -7.68
C GLY A 64 10.19 8.74 -6.67
N ALA A 65 8.99 9.24 -6.35
CA ALA A 65 8.10 8.57 -5.40
C ALA A 65 7.60 7.21 -5.91
N ALA A 66 7.64 6.21 -5.03
CA ALA A 66 7.00 4.92 -5.24
C ALA A 66 5.63 4.88 -4.55
N LEU A 67 4.70 4.09 -5.09
CA LEU A 67 3.36 3.94 -4.51
C LEU A 67 3.42 3.29 -3.13
N GLU A 68 4.40 2.43 -2.89
CA GLU A 68 4.65 1.75 -1.61
C GLU A 68 5.01 2.74 -0.49
N ASP A 69 5.94 3.66 -0.77
CA ASP A 69 6.35 4.70 0.19
C ASP A 69 5.19 5.64 0.47
N MET A 70 4.44 5.99 -0.59
CA MET A 70 3.25 6.84 -0.47
C MET A 70 2.16 6.17 0.38
N ALA A 71 1.88 4.90 0.14
CA ALA A 71 0.91 4.12 0.89
C ALA A 71 1.24 4.10 2.38
N LEU A 72 2.49 3.79 2.72
CA LEU A 72 2.95 3.69 4.11
C LEU A 72 3.06 5.06 4.80
N LYS A 73 3.37 6.13 4.06
CA LYS A 73 3.35 7.50 4.60
C LYS A 73 1.93 7.97 4.93
N ILE A 74 0.95 7.64 4.09
CA ILE A 74 -0.45 8.00 4.32
C ILE A 74 -1.07 7.13 5.42
N TYR A 75 -0.70 5.84 5.47
CA TYR A 75 -1.23 4.87 6.43
C TYR A 75 -0.09 4.11 7.13
N PRO A 76 0.55 4.72 8.14
CA PRO A 76 1.73 4.15 8.82
C PRO A 76 1.45 2.83 9.55
N GLU A 77 0.21 2.65 10.02
CA GLU A 77 -0.23 1.40 10.66
C GLU A 77 -0.50 0.26 9.67
N GLY A 78 -0.50 0.56 8.37
CA GLY A 78 -0.72 -0.42 7.32
C GLY A 78 0.52 -1.22 6.97
N TYR A 79 0.33 -2.22 6.10
CA TYR A 79 1.40 -2.99 5.49
C TYR A 79 1.05 -3.35 4.04
N LEU A 80 2.06 -3.56 3.22
CA LEU A 80 1.94 -3.95 1.83
C LEU A 80 1.63 -5.45 1.76
N SER A 81 0.58 -5.83 1.03
CA SER A 81 0.14 -7.23 0.94
C SER A 81 -0.41 -7.53 -0.47
N LEU A 82 -1.11 -8.67 -0.61
CA LEU A 82 -1.77 -9.09 -1.85
C LEU A 82 -0.79 -9.08 -3.02
N GLY A 83 -1.19 -8.58 -4.21
CA GLY A 83 -0.33 -8.54 -5.39
C GLY A 83 1.02 -7.83 -5.16
N THR A 84 1.08 -6.81 -4.31
CA THR A 84 2.34 -6.10 -4.01
C THR A 84 3.32 -6.98 -3.25
N ALA A 85 2.88 -7.62 -2.15
CA ALA A 85 3.76 -8.52 -1.40
C ALA A 85 4.03 -9.83 -2.15
N LEU A 86 3.03 -10.40 -2.84
CA LEU A 86 3.21 -11.61 -3.63
C LEU A 86 4.24 -11.40 -4.75
N CYS A 87 4.22 -10.24 -5.43
CA CYS A 87 5.20 -9.90 -6.44
C CYS A 87 6.59 -9.66 -5.82
N TYR A 88 6.65 -8.96 -4.69
CA TYR A 88 7.90 -8.75 -3.95
C TYR A 88 8.57 -10.09 -3.58
N HIS A 89 7.79 -11.06 -3.12
CA HIS A 89 8.26 -12.41 -2.77
C HIS A 89 8.41 -13.37 -3.95
N GLN A 90 8.19 -12.90 -5.19
CA GLN A 90 8.25 -13.71 -6.42
C GLN A 90 7.28 -14.92 -6.42
N MET A 91 6.17 -14.82 -5.69
CA MET A 91 5.13 -15.85 -5.62
C MET A 91 4.15 -15.78 -6.80
N ILE A 92 4.12 -14.63 -7.47
CA ILE A 92 3.41 -14.39 -8.72
C ILE A 92 4.37 -13.74 -9.71
N GLY A 93 3.95 -13.64 -10.97
CA GLY A 93 4.67 -12.83 -11.96
C GLY A 93 4.68 -11.34 -11.62
N THR A 94 4.91 -10.49 -12.62
CA THR A 94 4.99 -9.04 -12.39
C THR A 94 3.62 -8.46 -12.03
N SER A 95 3.56 -7.70 -10.94
CA SER A 95 2.44 -6.81 -10.64
C SER A 95 2.59 -5.51 -11.46
N PRO A 96 1.51 -4.91 -11.95
CA PRO A 96 1.59 -3.61 -12.62
C PRO A 96 2.20 -2.56 -11.69
N ARG A 97 3.23 -1.84 -12.16
CA ARG A 97 3.91 -0.78 -11.37
C ARG A 97 2.97 0.34 -10.94
N TRP A 98 1.88 0.55 -11.67
CA TRP A 98 0.86 1.55 -11.36
C TRP A 98 -0.14 1.08 -10.29
N LEU A 99 0.01 -0.10 -9.69
CA LEU A 99 -0.91 -0.63 -8.69
C LEU A 99 -0.18 -1.09 -7.42
N CYS A 100 -0.52 -0.46 -6.30
CA CYS A 100 -0.06 -0.85 -4.97
C CYS A 100 -1.24 -1.37 -4.14
N HIS A 101 -1.08 -2.56 -3.57
CA HIS A 101 -2.02 -3.15 -2.64
C HIS A 101 -1.50 -3.07 -1.21
N MET A 102 -2.32 -2.48 -0.34
CA MET A 102 -2.01 -2.42 1.09
C MET A 102 -3.18 -2.86 1.95
N MET A 103 -2.84 -3.33 3.14
CA MET A 103 -3.74 -3.72 4.21
C MET A 103 -3.73 -2.67 5.31
N THR A 104 -4.92 -2.30 5.79
CA THR A 104 -5.10 -1.38 6.92
C THR A 104 -6.16 -1.88 7.89
N THR A 105 -6.21 -1.28 9.08
CA THR A 105 -7.27 -1.52 10.09
C THR A 105 -8.49 -0.61 9.90
N ARG A 106 -8.37 0.48 9.11
CA ARG A 106 -9.40 1.52 8.89
C ARG A 106 -9.28 2.14 7.48
N PRO A 107 -10.34 2.75 6.91
CA PRO A 107 -11.62 2.12 6.51
C PRO A 107 -11.49 1.26 5.23
N LYS A 108 -12.48 0.37 5.04
CA LYS A 108 -12.57 -0.63 3.96
C LYS A 108 -12.56 -0.01 2.56
N GLY A 109 -11.76 -0.59 1.66
CA GLY A 109 -11.94 -0.43 0.21
C GLY A 109 -11.58 0.94 -0.36
N LYS A 110 -10.82 1.77 0.36
CA LYS A 110 -10.39 3.06 -0.15
C LYS A 110 -9.41 2.88 -1.31
N VAL A 111 -9.62 3.67 -2.35
CA VAL A 111 -8.73 3.74 -3.50
C VAL A 111 -8.20 5.17 -3.59
N ILE A 112 -6.88 5.32 -3.67
CA ILE A 112 -6.22 6.61 -3.91
C ILE A 112 -5.64 6.55 -5.32
N LYS A 113 -6.15 7.40 -6.21
CA LYS A 113 -5.63 7.55 -7.57
C LYS A 113 -4.70 8.76 -7.62
N THR A 114 -3.54 8.57 -8.23
CA THR A 114 -2.50 9.58 -8.43
C THR A 114 -1.96 9.48 -9.85
N ASP A 115 -1.18 10.47 -10.30
CA ASP A 115 -0.58 10.44 -11.64
C ASP A 115 0.35 9.24 -11.86
N ILE A 116 1.00 8.74 -10.80
CA ILE A 116 1.95 7.63 -10.89
C ILE A 116 1.28 6.25 -10.70
N GLY A 117 0.00 6.23 -10.34
CA GLY A 117 -0.77 5.00 -10.18
C GLY A 117 -1.79 5.04 -9.04
N THR A 118 -2.20 3.85 -8.61
CA THR A 118 -3.32 3.62 -7.73
C THR A 118 -2.90 2.83 -6.49
N ILE A 119 -3.24 3.34 -5.31
CA ILE A 119 -3.14 2.62 -4.05
C ILE A 119 -4.53 2.04 -3.74
N SER A 120 -4.63 0.71 -3.76
CA SER A 120 -5.82 -0.05 -3.42
C SER A 120 -5.70 -0.58 -2.00
N MET A 121 -6.51 -0.03 -1.11
CA MET A 121 -6.53 -0.43 0.29
C MET A 121 -7.57 -1.50 0.53
N SER A 122 -7.21 -2.47 1.36
CA SER A 122 -8.13 -3.48 1.88
C SER A 122 -7.95 -3.57 3.38
N SER A 123 -8.98 -4.00 4.07
CA SER A 123 -8.93 -4.05 5.53
C SER A 123 -9.64 -5.29 6.04
N HIS A 124 -9.07 -5.86 7.08
CA HIS A 124 -9.65 -6.94 7.86
C HIS A 124 -9.41 -6.65 9.35
N GLN A 125 -9.75 -7.57 10.24
CA GLN A 125 -9.65 -7.32 11.67
C GLN A 125 -8.19 -7.18 12.12
N ALA A 126 -7.93 -6.43 13.19
CA ALA A 126 -6.57 -6.11 13.65
C ALA A 126 -5.81 -7.36 14.11
N GLU A 127 -6.52 -8.34 14.68
CA GLU A 127 -5.99 -9.65 15.12
C GLU A 127 -5.42 -10.45 13.96
N GLN A 128 -5.82 -10.12 12.73
CA GLN A 128 -5.31 -10.76 11.53
C GLN A 128 -4.02 -10.08 11.01
N HIS A 129 -3.50 -9.02 11.65
CA HIS A 129 -2.25 -8.34 11.28
C HIS A 129 -1.01 -9.06 11.84
N PHE A 130 -0.76 -10.30 11.42
CA PHE A 130 0.43 -11.08 11.75
C PHE A 130 1.35 -11.24 10.53
N GLY A 131 2.56 -11.75 10.74
CA GLY A 131 3.48 -12.08 9.64
C GLY A 131 3.96 -10.87 8.85
N ILE A 132 4.21 -9.74 9.54
CA ILE A 132 4.68 -8.50 8.91
C ILE A 132 6.20 -8.41 9.09
N ILE A 133 6.91 -8.13 8.01
CA ILE A 133 8.36 -7.92 7.97
C ILE A 133 8.68 -6.49 7.54
N ASN A 134 9.79 -5.94 8.04
CA ASN A 134 10.31 -4.65 7.63
C ASN A 134 11.48 -4.83 6.67
N VAL A 135 11.40 -4.22 5.50
CA VAL A 135 12.45 -4.23 4.48
C VAL A 135 12.66 -2.81 4.00
N ASN A 136 13.84 -2.23 4.23
CA ASN A 136 14.18 -0.87 3.82
C ASN A 136 13.12 0.17 4.23
N GLY A 137 12.65 0.10 5.48
CA GLY A 137 11.61 0.99 6.00
C GLY A 137 10.19 0.69 5.52
N ARG A 138 9.98 -0.32 4.66
CA ARG A 138 8.67 -0.74 4.19
C ARG A 138 8.16 -1.96 4.95
N ARG A 139 6.90 -1.90 5.40
CA ARG A 139 6.19 -3.00 6.05
C ARG A 139 5.55 -3.90 4.99
N TYR A 140 6.03 -5.12 4.81
CA TYR A 140 5.46 -6.12 3.91
C TYR A 140 4.83 -7.26 4.70
N ALA A 141 3.77 -7.86 4.18
CA ALA A 141 3.39 -9.22 4.55
C ALA A 141 4.51 -10.19 4.15
N ASN A 142 4.85 -11.15 5.02
CA ASN A 142 5.70 -12.28 4.64
C ASN A 142 4.98 -13.17 3.63
N LYS A 143 5.66 -14.22 3.14
CA LYS A 143 5.15 -15.10 2.07
C LYS A 143 3.81 -15.73 2.45
N GLU A 144 3.73 -16.28 3.66
CA GLU A 144 2.55 -16.96 4.19
C GLU A 144 1.38 -15.99 4.35
N LYS A 145 1.63 -14.83 4.96
CA LYS A 145 0.61 -13.81 5.20
C LYS A 145 0.08 -13.23 3.88
N ALA A 146 0.96 -12.92 2.93
CA ALA A 146 0.58 -12.38 1.63
C ALA A 146 -0.36 -13.35 0.88
N LEU A 147 -0.07 -14.65 0.98
CA LEU A 147 -0.89 -15.71 0.40
C LEU A 147 -2.25 -15.84 1.11
N ILE A 148 -2.26 -15.85 2.45
CA ILE A 148 -3.49 -15.91 3.26
C ILE A 148 -4.41 -14.73 2.94
N ASP A 149 -3.85 -13.51 2.86
CA ASP A 149 -4.62 -12.31 2.54
C ASP A 149 -5.23 -12.40 1.14
N ALA A 150 -4.44 -12.86 0.17
CA ALA A 150 -4.91 -12.99 -1.20
C ALA A 150 -6.04 -14.03 -1.31
N CYS A 151 -5.90 -15.18 -0.65
CA CYS A 151 -6.97 -16.18 -0.52
C CYS A 151 -8.22 -15.60 0.13
N TYR A 152 -8.07 -14.90 1.26
CA TYR A 152 -9.18 -14.31 2.01
C TYR A 152 -10.03 -13.38 1.13
N PHE A 153 -9.39 -12.46 0.39
CA PHE A 153 -10.12 -11.54 -0.47
C PHE A 153 -10.60 -12.18 -1.78
N TYR A 154 -9.87 -13.15 -2.33
CA TYR A 154 -10.33 -13.91 -3.50
C TYR A 154 -11.65 -14.62 -3.22
N LEU A 155 -11.74 -15.31 -2.08
CA LEU A 155 -12.95 -16.02 -1.64
C LEU A 155 -14.13 -15.09 -1.38
N ARG A 156 -13.85 -13.79 -1.13
CA ARG A 156 -14.85 -12.73 -1.00
C ARG A 156 -15.12 -11.99 -2.31
N GLY A 157 -14.70 -12.54 -3.44
CA GLY A 157 -15.00 -12.03 -4.79
C GLY A 157 -14.05 -10.94 -5.29
N LYS A 158 -12.92 -10.68 -4.61
CA LYS A 158 -11.92 -9.73 -5.12
C LYS A 158 -11.19 -10.32 -6.31
N ASN A 159 -11.22 -9.61 -7.44
CA ASN A 159 -10.40 -9.94 -8.60
C ASN A 159 -9.01 -9.30 -8.46
N PHE A 160 -7.98 -10.09 -8.70
CA PHE A 160 -6.60 -9.64 -8.75
C PHE A 160 -6.16 -9.44 -10.20
N HIS A 161 -5.45 -8.33 -10.46
CA HIS A 161 -4.79 -8.09 -11.74
C HIS A 161 -3.46 -8.86 -11.74
N LEU A 162 -3.53 -10.14 -12.06
CA LEU A 162 -2.36 -10.99 -12.28
C LEU A 162 -2.20 -11.17 -13.79
N THR A 163 -0.96 -11.37 -14.27
CA THR A 163 -0.72 -11.78 -15.66
C THR A 163 -1.52 -13.05 -16.00
N SER A 164 -1.93 -13.21 -17.26
CA SER A 164 -2.90 -14.23 -17.70
C SER A 164 -2.50 -15.66 -17.29
N THR A 165 -1.22 -16.02 -17.42
CA THR A 165 -0.69 -17.33 -17.02
C THR A 165 -0.74 -17.55 -15.51
N ALA A 166 -0.38 -16.52 -14.73
CA ALA A 166 -0.39 -16.59 -13.27
C ALA A 166 -1.82 -16.63 -12.72
N THR A 167 -2.78 -15.98 -13.39
CA THR A 167 -4.20 -15.96 -12.98
C THR A 167 -4.81 -17.36 -13.01
N SER A 168 -4.56 -18.14 -14.06
CA SER A 168 -5.11 -19.50 -14.18
C SER A 168 -4.58 -20.42 -13.09
N ILE A 169 -3.26 -20.42 -12.88
CA ILE A 169 -2.59 -21.24 -11.87
C ILE A 169 -3.02 -20.82 -10.47
N PHE A 170 -3.05 -19.52 -10.18
CA PHE A 170 -3.48 -19.00 -8.89
C PHE A 170 -4.95 -19.33 -8.58
N ARG A 171 -5.85 -19.18 -9.57
CA ARG A 171 -7.27 -19.56 -9.42
C ARG A 171 -7.43 -21.06 -9.21
N HIS A 172 -6.67 -21.88 -9.92
CA HIS A 172 -6.68 -23.33 -9.78
C HIS A 172 -6.15 -23.75 -8.40
N TRP A 173 -5.00 -23.20 -8.00
CA TRP A 173 -4.35 -23.47 -6.72
C TRP A 173 -5.24 -23.05 -5.54
N ILE A 174 -5.80 -21.83 -5.56
CA ILE A 174 -6.72 -21.40 -4.49
C ILE A 174 -7.97 -22.26 -4.44
N ARG A 175 -8.58 -22.60 -5.59
CA ARG A 175 -9.77 -23.47 -5.59
C ARG A 175 -9.46 -24.84 -4.99
N ASN A 176 -8.30 -25.42 -5.30
CA ASN A 176 -7.92 -26.74 -4.80
C ASN A 176 -7.46 -26.71 -3.34
N ALA A 177 -6.66 -25.73 -2.94
CA ALA A 177 -6.26 -25.52 -1.55
C ALA A 177 -7.50 -25.26 -0.67
N TRP A 178 -8.46 -24.48 -1.16
CA TRP A 178 -9.72 -24.25 -0.46
C TRP A 178 -10.56 -25.52 -0.34
N LYS A 179 -10.67 -26.34 -1.40
CA LYS A 179 -11.34 -27.66 -1.30
C LYS A 179 -10.70 -28.54 -0.24
N SER A 180 -9.38 -28.56 -0.16
CA SER A 180 -8.64 -29.36 0.82
C SER A 180 -8.83 -28.86 2.25
N ILE A 181 -8.78 -27.54 2.47
CA ILE A 181 -9.02 -26.91 3.77
C ILE A 181 -10.49 -27.09 4.19
N TYR A 182 -11.43 -26.90 3.27
CA TYR A 182 -12.85 -27.12 3.52
C TYR A 182 -13.14 -28.58 3.91
N HIS A 183 -12.52 -29.54 3.22
CA HIS A 183 -12.62 -30.95 3.61
C HIS A 183 -12.04 -31.21 5.00
N ALA A 184 -10.88 -30.65 5.33
CA ALA A 184 -10.24 -30.81 6.64
C ALA A 184 -11.05 -30.18 7.80
N ILE A 185 -11.73 -29.06 7.54
CA ILE A 185 -12.63 -28.43 8.52
C ILE A 185 -13.90 -29.26 8.69
N LYS A 186 -14.47 -29.77 7.57
CA LYS A 186 -15.67 -30.60 7.60
C LYS A 186 -15.43 -31.92 8.35
N THR A 187 -14.31 -32.59 8.11
CA THR A 187 -13.96 -33.85 8.81
C THR A 187 -13.77 -33.64 10.32
N ARG A 188 -13.12 -32.54 10.74
CA ARG A 188 -12.97 -32.20 12.17
C ARG A 188 -14.29 -31.92 12.88
N ASN A 189 -15.23 -31.26 12.21
CA ASN A 189 -16.55 -30.98 12.80
C ASN A 189 -17.44 -32.23 12.87
N SER A 190 -17.29 -33.19 11.96
CA SER A 190 -18.00 -34.48 12.03
C SER A 190 -17.43 -35.47 13.05
N SER A 191 -16.15 -35.35 13.44
CA SER A 191 -15.58 -36.14 14.54
C SER A 191 -15.95 -35.59 15.93
N ALA A 192 -16.20 -34.28 16.05
CA ALA A 192 -16.63 -33.66 17.32
C ALA A 192 -18.09 -33.98 17.70
N SER A 193 -18.91 -34.47 16.76
CA SER A 193 -20.31 -34.88 16.98
C SER A 193 -20.49 -36.38 17.30
N LEU A 194 -19.40 -37.15 17.38
CA LEU A 194 -19.43 -38.60 17.68
C LEU A 194 -18.84 -38.93 19.07
N GLU A 195 -18.40 -37.93 19.84
CA GLU A 195 -17.89 -38.07 21.22
C GLU A 195 -18.85 -37.47 22.27
N GLY A 196 -20.13 -37.26 21.92
CA GLY A 196 -21.18 -36.78 22.82
C GLY A 196 -22.13 -37.87 23.25
#